data_AF-A0A9N8N9L7-F1
#
_entry.id   AF-A0A9N8N9L7-F1
#
_cell.length_a   1.000
_cell.length_b   1.000
_cell.length_c   1.000
_cell.angle_alpha   90.00
_cell.angle_beta   90.00
_cell.angle_gamma   90.00
#
_symmetry.space_group_name_H-M   'P 1'
#
loop_
_entity.id
_entity.type
_entity.pdbx_description
1 polymer ?
#
loop_
_entity_poly.entity_id
_entity_poly.type
_entity_poly.pdbx_seq_one_letter_code
_entity_poly.pdbx_strand_id
1 'polypeptide(L)'
;MDGVSQDGDRFVIKIKRFARLKHPIDDVWTPGGSNPVHYARMSELPIPLKTLKWEPWPSAEFVEQPLTMPQAKRGLALTFGVDPDQIEITIKGGQAWST
;
A
#
# COMPACT_ATOMS: atom_id res chain seq x y z
N MET A 1 12.50 17.53 -6.87
CA MET A 1 11.11 17.27 -6.42
C MET A 1 10.61 16.19 -7.35
N ASP A 2 10.68 14.93 -6.92
CA ASP A 2 10.77 13.76 -7.82
C ASP A 2 9.47 12.94 -7.80
N GLY A 3 8.34 13.62 -8.02
CA GLY A 3 7.02 13.02 -7.76
C GLY A 3 5.86 13.51 -8.63
N VAL A 4 6.11 14.26 -9.70
CA VAL A 4 5.05 14.66 -10.63
C VAL A 4 5.02 13.64 -11.78
N SER A 5 3.97 12.81 -11.85
CA SER A 5 3.72 12.01 -13.06
C SER A 5 3.35 12.96 -14.18
N GLN A 6 3.90 12.76 -15.38
CA GLN A 6 3.76 13.66 -16.52
C GLN A 6 2.34 13.74 -17.13
N ASP A 7 1.35 13.09 -16.52
CA ASP A 7 -0.06 13.12 -16.95
C ASP A 7 -0.93 13.91 -15.96
N GLY A 8 -0.97 15.22 -16.15
CA GLY A 8 -2.12 16.11 -15.91
C GLY A 8 -2.69 16.28 -14.50
N ASP A 9 -3.20 15.23 -13.85
CA ASP A 9 -4.17 15.39 -12.74
C ASP A 9 -3.92 14.46 -11.55
N ARG A 10 -2.85 13.66 -11.57
CA ARG A 10 -2.59 12.67 -10.51
C ARG A 10 -1.37 13.05 -9.68
N PHE A 11 -1.61 13.23 -8.39
CA PHE A 11 -0.55 13.45 -7.40
C PHE A 11 -0.29 12.15 -6.64
N VAL A 12 0.98 11.74 -6.60
CA VAL A 12 1.42 10.62 -5.77
C VAL A 12 1.90 11.16 -4.44
N ILE A 13 1.18 10.86 -3.37
CA ILE A 13 1.59 11.21 -2.00
C ILE A 13 2.54 10.12 -1.50
N LYS A 14 3.83 10.47 -1.35
CA LYS A 14 4.85 9.58 -0.79
C LYS A 14 5.06 9.90 0.70
N ILE A 15 4.97 8.88 1.56
CA ILE A 15 5.22 9.02 3.00
C ILE A 15 6.65 8.58 3.31
N LYS A 16 7.46 9.48 3.88
CA LYS A 16 8.88 9.18 4.22
C LYS A 16 9.05 8.62 5.63
N ARG A 17 8.21 9.07 6.57
CA ARG A 17 8.31 8.76 8.00
C ARG A 17 6.93 8.68 8.60
N PHE A 18 6.80 7.91 9.66
CA PHE A 18 5.58 7.81 10.45
C PHE A 18 5.94 7.77 11.94
N ALA A 19 5.00 8.12 12.80
CA ALA A 19 5.17 7.99 14.24
C ALA A 19 4.03 7.14 14.80
N ARG A 20 4.37 6.15 15.62
CA ARG A 20 3.36 5.36 16.35
C ARG A 20 3.04 6.06 17.65
N LEU A 21 1.76 6.27 17.91
CA LEU A 21 1.30 6.77 19.20
C LEU A 21 1.30 5.61 20.20
N LYS A 22 1.89 5.82 21.39
CA LYS A 22 2.02 4.76 22.41
C LYS A 22 0.73 4.43 23.13
N HIS A 23 -0.34 5.16 22.87
CA HIS A 23 -1.68 4.91 23.37
C HIS A 23 -2.66 5.17 22.22
N PRO A 24 -3.75 4.39 22.08
CA PRO A 24 -4.90 4.93 21.38
C PRO A 24 -5.23 6.25 22.08
N ILE A 25 -5.47 7.30 21.31
CA ILE A 25 -5.99 8.53 21.90
C ILE A 25 -7.43 8.19 22.26
N ASP A 26 -7.64 7.70 23.48
CA ASP A 26 -8.87 7.04 23.92
C ASP A 26 -10.09 8.00 23.92
N ASP A 27 -9.88 9.29 23.63
CA ASP A 27 -10.86 10.37 23.67
C ASP A 27 -11.06 11.13 22.33
N VAL A 28 -10.43 10.74 21.20
CA VAL A 28 -10.74 11.40 19.90
C VAL A 28 -12.15 11.10 19.41
N TRP A 29 -12.68 9.93 19.79
CA TRP A 29 -14.02 9.50 19.44
C TRP A 29 -15.00 10.03 20.49
N THR A 30 -15.18 11.35 20.48
CA THR A 30 -16.08 12.04 21.41
C THR A 30 -17.55 11.65 21.14
N PRO A 31 -18.44 11.77 22.14
CA PRO A 31 -19.88 11.63 21.93
C PRO A 31 -20.36 12.70 20.95
N GLY A 32 -20.75 12.28 19.74
CA GLY A 32 -21.13 13.18 18.63
C GLY A 32 -20.27 13.02 17.38
N GLY A 33 -19.09 12.40 17.50
CA GLY A 33 -18.31 11.94 16.35
C GLY A 33 -18.96 10.70 15.73
N SER A 34 -19.27 10.75 14.43
CA SER A 34 -19.78 9.57 13.73
C SER A 34 -18.64 8.59 13.43
N ASN A 35 -18.71 7.40 14.01
CA ASN A 35 -17.94 6.24 13.52
C ASN A 35 -18.36 6.01 12.04
N PRO A 36 -17.43 5.88 11.07
CA PRO A 36 -16.00 5.59 11.21
C PRO A 36 -15.02 6.72 10.88
N VAL A 37 -15.49 7.93 10.59
CA VAL A 37 -14.62 9.03 10.13
C VAL A 37 -14.96 10.33 10.87
N HIS A 38 -13.98 10.88 11.58
CA HIS A 38 -14.06 12.18 12.25
C HIS A 38 -13.00 13.14 11.68
N TYR A 39 -13.43 14.30 11.20
CA TYR A 39 -12.55 15.37 10.73
C TYR A 39 -12.30 16.36 11.87
N ALA A 40 -11.03 16.58 12.20
CA ALA A 40 -10.61 17.56 13.20
C ALA A 40 -9.39 18.33 12.70
N ARG A 41 -9.15 19.53 13.23
CA ARG A 41 -7.89 20.24 12.98
C ARG A 41 -6.78 19.58 13.79
N MET A 42 -5.57 19.58 13.26
CA MET A 42 -4.40 19.03 13.97
C MET A 42 -4.18 19.69 15.35
N SER A 43 -4.51 20.98 15.49
CA SER A 43 -4.43 21.71 16.76
C SER A 43 -5.45 21.29 17.82
N GLU A 44 -6.53 20.63 17.40
CA GLU A 44 -7.61 20.15 18.29
C GLU A 44 -7.32 18.72 18.79
N LEU A 45 -6.35 18.04 18.18
CA LEU A 45 -5.94 16.71 18.58
C LEU A 45 -4.90 16.78 19.71
N PRO A 46 -4.99 15.96 20.76
CA PRO A 46 -4.00 15.91 21.84
C PRO A 46 -2.72 15.17 21.43
N ILE A 47 -2.16 15.52 20.27
CA ILE A 47 -0.97 14.88 19.68
C ILE A 47 0.23 15.82 19.82
N PRO A 48 1.21 15.51 20.70
CA PRO A 48 2.39 16.34 20.89
C PRO A 48 3.42 16.12 19.77
N LEU A 49 3.22 16.78 18.61
CA LEU A 49 4.02 16.57 17.39
C LEU A 49 5.55 16.67 17.59
N LYS A 50 6.00 17.52 18.52
CA LYS A 50 7.43 17.75 18.78
C LYS A 50 8.11 16.62 19.55
N THR A 51 7.36 15.81 20.29
CA THR A 51 7.90 14.73 21.13
C THR A 51 7.72 13.34 20.49
N LEU A 52 7.07 13.29 19.32
CA LEU A 52 6.85 12.05 18.59
C LEU A 52 8.17 11.41 18.15
N LYS A 53 8.25 10.09 18.34
CA LYS A 53 9.33 9.27 17.79
C LYS A 53 9.03 8.96 16.32
N TRP A 54 9.67 9.69 15.42
CA TRP A 54 9.53 9.50 13.98
C TRP A 54 10.40 8.36 13.46
N GLU A 55 9.77 7.32 12.94
CA GLU A 55 10.41 6.15 12.33
C GLU A 55 10.40 6.28 10.80
N PRO A 56 11.43 5.79 10.09
CA PRO A 56 11.41 5.74 8.63
C PRO A 56 10.24 4.88 8.17
N TRP A 57 9.57 5.26 7.08
CA TRP A 57 8.59 4.39 6.44
C TRP A 57 9.24 3.04 6.15
N PRO A 58 8.58 1.90 6.43
CA PRO A 58 9.14 0.61 6.06
C PRO A 58 9.26 0.60 4.55
N SER A 59 10.48 0.76 4.05
CA SER A 59 10.82 0.38 2.70
C SER A 59 10.74 -1.14 2.68
N ALA A 60 9.53 -1.68 2.46
CA ALA A 60 9.47 -2.97 1.81
C ALA A 60 10.14 -2.73 0.47
N GLU A 61 11.40 -3.13 0.34
CA GLU A 61 11.94 -3.38 -0.98
C GLU A 61 10.99 -4.39 -1.59
N PHE A 62 10.11 -3.90 -2.47
CA PHE A 62 9.32 -4.75 -3.31
C PHE A 62 10.32 -5.33 -4.29
N VAL A 63 11.03 -6.35 -3.85
CA VAL A 63 11.84 -7.16 -4.73
C VAL A 63 10.80 -7.87 -5.57
N GLU A 64 10.59 -7.39 -6.79
CA GLU A 64 9.93 -8.17 -7.84
C GLU A 64 10.80 -9.39 -8.06
N GLN A 65 10.65 -10.39 -7.20
CA GLN A 65 11.26 -11.68 -7.39
C GLN A 65 10.45 -12.34 -8.50
N PRO A 66 11.09 -12.70 -9.63
CA PRO A 66 10.40 -13.45 -10.66
C PRO A 66 9.84 -14.71 -10.01
N LEU A 67 8.51 -14.86 -10.08
CA LEU A 67 7.86 -16.04 -9.53
C LEU A 67 8.27 -17.25 -10.37
N THR A 68 8.58 -18.34 -9.69
CA THR A 68 8.66 -19.63 -10.37
C THR A 68 7.28 -20.02 -10.90
N MET A 69 7.24 -20.80 -11.98
CA MET A 69 5.97 -21.28 -12.55
C MET A 69 5.05 -21.94 -11.49
N PRO A 70 5.56 -22.78 -10.55
CA PRO A 70 4.72 -23.34 -9.49
C PRO A 70 4.13 -22.28 -8.54
N GLN A 71 4.88 -21.22 -8.21
CA GLN A 71 4.37 -20.14 -7.35
C GLN A 71 3.28 -19.34 -8.06
N ALA A 72 3.45 -19.06 -9.35
CA ALA A 72 2.42 -18.41 -10.16
C ALA A 72 1.13 -19.25 -10.22
N LYS A 73 1.24 -20.56 -10.48
CA LYS A 73 0.08 -21.48 -10.48
C LYS A 73 -0.63 -21.52 -9.14
N ARG A 74 0.09 -21.53 -8.01
CA ARG A 74 -0.53 -21.48 -6.66
C ARG A 74 -1.31 -20.19 -6.42
N GLY A 75 -0.77 -19.04 -6.84
CA GLY A 75 -1.48 -17.76 -6.72
C GLY A 75 -2.77 -17.72 -7.52
N LEU A 76 -2.73 -18.23 -8.76
CA LEU A 76 -3.93 -18.35 -9.61
C LEU A 76 -4.94 -19.35 -9.03
N ALA A 77 -4.48 -20.51 -8.57
CA ALA A 77 -5.30 -21.52 -7.93
C ALA A 77 -6.12 -20.98 -6.75
N LEU A 78 -5.48 -20.20 -5.85
CA LEU A 78 -6.17 -19.53 -4.74
C LEU A 78 -7.25 -18.56 -5.20
N THR A 79 -7.01 -17.85 -6.31
CA THR A 79 -7.95 -16.87 -6.86
C THR A 79 -9.19 -17.55 -7.45
N PHE A 80 -9.02 -18.72 -8.08
CA PHE A 80 -10.08 -19.44 -8.79
C PHE A 80 -10.65 -20.64 -8.03
N GLY A 81 -10.10 -20.98 -6.85
CA GLY A 81 -10.57 -22.10 -6.03
C GLY A 81 -10.35 -23.48 -6.67
N VAL A 82 -9.28 -23.62 -7.46
CA VAL A 82 -8.93 -24.85 -8.18
C VAL A 82 -7.60 -25.40 -7.69
N ASP A 83 -7.27 -26.63 -8.05
CA ASP A 83 -5.93 -27.18 -7.77
C ASP A 83 -4.87 -26.55 -8.70
N PRO A 84 -3.64 -26.26 -8.24
CA PRO A 84 -2.56 -25.74 -9.09
C PRO A 84 -2.28 -26.57 -10.35
N ASP A 85 -2.49 -27.88 -10.31
CA ASP A 85 -2.29 -28.77 -11.45
C ASP A 85 -3.37 -28.61 -12.54
N GLN A 86 -4.51 -28.00 -12.19
CA GLN A 86 -5.59 -27.65 -13.13
C GLN A 86 -5.34 -26.32 -13.85
N ILE A 87 -4.26 -25.60 -13.54
CA ILE A 87 -3.91 -24.32 -14.16
C ILE A 87 -2.96 -24.53 -15.35
N GLU A 88 -3.36 -24.05 -16.52
CA GLU A 88 -2.52 -23.90 -17.71
C GLU A 88 -2.19 -22.43 -17.96
N ILE A 89 -0.92 -22.13 -18.26
CA ILE A 89 -0.44 -20.78 -18.57
C ILE A 89 0.15 -20.81 -19.99
N THR A 90 -0.48 -20.09 -20.92
CA THR A 90 -0.03 -19.98 -22.32
C THR A 90 0.47 -18.57 -22.62
N ILE A 91 1.68 -18.44 -23.14
CA ILE A 91 2.25 -17.17 -23.61
C ILE A 91 2.21 -17.19 -25.14
N LYS A 92 1.42 -16.29 -25.75
CA LYS A 92 1.46 -16.09 -27.21
C LYS A 92 2.55 -15.06 -27.52
N GLY A 93 3.54 -15.45 -28.33
CA GLY A 93 4.57 -14.51 -28.78
C GLY A 93 3.95 -13.37 -29.59
N GLY A 94 4.22 -12.12 -29.20
CA GLY A 94 3.98 -10.97 -30.07
C GLY A 94 5.05 -10.92 -31.16
N GLN A 95 4.72 -10.42 -32.37
CA GLN A 95 5.67 -10.29 -33.46
C GLN A 95 6.96 -9.62 -32.99
N ALA A 96 8.09 -10.32 -33.14
CA ALA A 96 9.40 -9.72 -33.03
C ALA A 96 9.48 -8.60 -34.07
N TRP A 97 9.62 -7.36 -33.63
CA TRP A 97 10.03 -6.28 -34.50
C TRP A 97 11.39 -6.69 -35.08
N SER A 98 11.44 -6.89 -36.39
CA SER A 98 12.67 -7.17 -37.11
C SER A 98 13.53 -5.90 -37.06
N THR A 99 14.68 -5.98 -36.40
CA THR A 99 15.77 -5.01 -36.56
C THR A 99 16.53 -5.31 -37.84
#